data_AF-A0A5J4N6J9-F1
#
_entry.id   AF-A0A5J4N6J9-F1
#
_cell.length_a   1.000
_cell.length_b   1.000
_cell.length_c   1.000
_cell.angle_alpha   90.00
_cell.angle_beta   90.00
_cell.angle_gamma   90.00
#
_symmetry.space_group_name_H-M   'P 1'
#
loop_
_entity.id
_entity.type
_entity.pdbx_description
1 polymer ?
#
loop_
_entity_poly.entity_id
_entity_poly.type
_entity_poly.pdbx_seq_one_letter_code
_entity_poly.pdbx_strand_id
1 'polypeptide(L)'
;MSSRHFFHSPYISALTAIPCTKAHQGSSNPDELRRVALEHPENKPSELFREGGRLLGELAPCRAFGNVRYKWPVERSLELSRVLGQLSSSKLDGPHMTYSPSGSDVFPLPHPYTSPPYLTAKPDVTCFEITPADRYLVLATDGLWDMLSLGDTTTVMEAELRKPTAPATRLLWKCLTCVPPAMARAISSASPKPENTRRGSHSRSSSDFEETDKRAFDRAFKLLSLPPGLARYYRDDITVMVLELFNRTEDQVLE
;
A
#
# COMPACT_ATOMS: atom_id res chain seq x y z
N MET A 1 -1.29 2.16 -4.66
CA MET A 1 -0.45 3.12 -5.39
C MET A 1 1.01 2.83 -5.14
N SER A 2 1.93 3.30 -5.97
CA SER A 2 3.36 3.14 -5.72
C SER A 2 4.00 4.49 -5.45
N SER A 3 4.63 4.63 -4.29
CA SER A 3 5.49 5.77 -3.97
C SER A 3 6.95 5.36 -4.23
N ARG A 4 7.75 6.33 -4.68
CA ARG A 4 9.16 6.17 -5.03
C ARG A 4 10.01 7.09 -4.16
N HIS A 5 11.12 6.57 -3.65
CA HIS A 5 12.09 7.35 -2.88
C HIS A 5 13.51 7.12 -3.40
N PHE A 6 14.23 8.22 -3.64
CA PHE A 6 15.66 8.27 -3.89
C PHE A 6 16.41 8.33 -2.56
N PHE A 7 17.62 7.77 -2.52
CA PHE A 7 18.53 7.94 -1.38
C PHE A 7 19.81 8.61 -1.88
N HIS A 8 19.99 9.86 -1.51
CA HIS A 8 21.11 10.73 -1.85
C HIS A 8 22.15 10.72 -0.73
N SER A 9 23.44 10.56 -1.05
CA SER A 9 24.53 10.61 -0.06
C SER A 9 25.39 11.86 -0.29
N PRO A 10 25.19 12.96 0.47
CA PRO A 10 26.09 14.12 0.38
C PRO A 10 27.45 13.87 1.07
N TYR A 11 27.54 12.83 1.92
CA TYR A 11 28.74 12.41 2.63
C TYR A 11 28.82 10.87 2.67
N ILE A 12 30.03 10.31 2.86
CA ILE A 12 30.35 8.87 2.78
C ILE A 12 29.51 7.97 3.72
N SER A 13 28.79 8.53 4.70
CA SER A 13 28.14 7.74 5.76
C SER A 13 26.64 7.99 6.02
N ALA A 14 25.97 8.92 5.34
CA ALA A 14 24.56 9.23 5.62
C ALA A 14 23.70 9.36 4.34
N LEU A 15 22.65 8.55 4.25
CA LEU A 15 21.68 8.59 3.17
C LEU A 15 20.54 9.55 3.50
N THR A 16 20.09 10.32 2.52
CA THR A 16 18.94 11.22 2.61
C THR A 16 17.85 10.73 1.67
N ALA A 17 16.66 10.45 2.20
CA ALA A 17 15.51 10.05 1.39
C ALA A 17 14.86 11.27 0.69
N ILE A 18 14.73 11.21 -0.63
CA ILE A 18 14.09 12.24 -1.46
C ILE A 18 12.88 11.60 -2.15
N PRO A 19 11.64 12.05 -1.87
CA PRO A 19 10.44 11.55 -2.55
C PRO A 19 10.48 11.90 -4.05
N CYS A 20 10.33 10.90 -4.91
CA CYS A 20 10.31 11.09 -6.37
C CYS A 20 8.90 11.29 -6.93
N THR A 21 7.88 10.88 -6.18
CA THR A 21 6.47 10.89 -6.62
C THR A 21 5.56 11.29 -5.47
N LYS A 22 4.47 11.99 -5.77
CA LYS A 22 3.38 12.20 -4.82
C LYS A 22 2.34 11.08 -4.96
N ALA A 23 1.80 10.60 -3.84
CA ALA A 23 0.68 9.66 -3.89
C ALA A 23 -0.54 10.37 -4.52
N HIS A 24 -1.20 9.76 -5.50
CA HIS A 24 -2.40 10.36 -6.12
C HIS A 24 -3.70 10.16 -5.30
N GLN A 25 -3.66 10.30 -3.98
CA GLN A 25 -4.79 10.03 -3.07
C GLN A 25 -5.44 11.32 -2.58
N GLY A 26 -6.77 11.34 -2.45
CA GLY A 26 -7.48 12.51 -1.94
C GLY A 26 -7.27 12.76 -0.44
N SER A 27 -6.75 11.79 0.30
CA SER A 27 -6.42 11.93 1.73
C SER A 27 -5.14 12.73 1.98
N SER A 28 -4.20 12.73 1.02
CA SER A 28 -2.82 13.19 1.24
C SER A 28 -2.27 14.12 0.16
N ASN A 29 -2.98 14.29 -0.97
CA ASN A 29 -2.48 15.09 -2.09
C ASN A 29 -3.46 16.19 -2.52
N PRO A 30 -3.33 17.42 -1.97
CA PRO A 30 -4.20 18.55 -2.30
C PRO A 30 -4.22 18.91 -3.80
N ASP A 31 -3.17 18.57 -4.54
CA ASP A 31 -3.11 18.84 -5.98
C ASP A 31 -4.07 17.93 -6.76
N GLU A 32 -4.27 16.68 -6.32
CA GLU A 32 -5.26 15.78 -6.93
C GLU A 32 -6.70 16.23 -6.63
N LEU A 33 -6.98 16.71 -5.41
CA LEU A 33 -8.32 17.23 -5.09
C LEU A 33 -8.65 18.44 -5.97
N ARG A 34 -7.68 19.36 -6.12
CA ARG A 34 -7.82 20.55 -6.96
C ARG A 34 -8.03 20.15 -8.42
N ARG A 35 -7.22 19.22 -8.95
CA ARG A 35 -7.31 18.75 -10.33
C ARG A 35 -8.71 18.17 -10.60
N VAL A 36 -9.16 17.22 -9.78
CA VAL A 36 -10.47 16.57 -9.96
C VAL A 36 -11.61 17.58 -9.82
N ALA A 37 -11.53 18.51 -8.86
CA ALA A 37 -12.55 19.57 -8.74
C ALA A 37 -12.62 20.49 -9.96
N LEU A 38 -11.49 20.79 -10.62
CA LEU A 38 -11.47 21.59 -11.85
C LEU A 38 -11.99 20.81 -13.07
N GLU A 39 -11.81 19.49 -13.10
CA GLU A 39 -12.34 18.62 -14.15
C GLU A 39 -13.86 18.41 -14.05
N HIS A 40 -14.44 18.60 -12.86
CA HIS A 40 -15.87 18.40 -12.57
C HIS A 40 -16.50 19.63 -11.89
N PRO A 41 -16.56 20.79 -12.57
CA PRO A 41 -16.98 22.06 -11.97
C PRO A 41 -18.43 22.08 -11.51
N GLU A 42 -19.28 21.16 -12.00
CA GLU A 42 -20.67 21.05 -11.59
C GLU A 42 -20.89 20.24 -10.31
N ASN A 43 -19.84 19.57 -9.81
CA ASN A 43 -19.87 18.85 -8.53
C ASN A 43 -19.15 19.63 -7.45
N LYS A 44 -19.65 19.55 -6.21
CA LYS A 44 -18.92 20.10 -5.06
C LYS A 44 -17.72 19.20 -4.74
N PRO A 45 -16.57 19.74 -4.30
CA PRO A 45 -15.44 18.93 -3.85
C PRO A 45 -15.80 17.90 -2.78
N SER A 46 -16.75 18.21 -1.89
CA SER A 46 -17.26 17.29 -0.85
C SER A 46 -18.10 16.14 -1.39
N GLU A 47 -18.61 16.24 -2.62
CA GLU A 47 -19.32 15.16 -3.32
C GLU A 47 -18.31 14.26 -4.04
N LEU A 48 -17.28 14.88 -4.63
CA LEU A 48 -16.20 14.20 -5.35
C LEU A 48 -15.27 13.41 -4.43
N PHE A 49 -15.05 13.88 -3.19
CA PHE A 49 -14.21 13.22 -2.20
C PHE A 49 -14.96 13.00 -0.89
N ARG A 50 -15.14 11.74 -0.51
CA ARG A 50 -15.86 11.32 0.70
C ARG A 50 -15.06 10.24 1.43
N GLU A 51 -15.52 9.76 2.58
CA GLU A 51 -14.91 8.63 3.30
C GLU A 51 -13.39 8.74 3.49
N GLY A 52 -12.93 9.89 4.01
CA GLY A 52 -11.51 10.12 4.27
C GLY A 52 -10.68 10.42 3.02
N GLY A 53 -11.28 11.03 1.99
CA GLY A 53 -10.57 11.45 0.78
C GLY A 53 -10.59 10.41 -0.35
N ARG A 54 -11.53 9.47 -0.31
CA ARG A 54 -11.79 8.54 -1.41
C ARG A 54 -12.56 9.23 -2.53
N LEU A 55 -12.10 9.06 -3.76
CA LEU A 55 -12.76 9.51 -4.98
C LEU A 55 -14.14 8.84 -5.09
N LEU A 56 -15.17 9.68 -5.25
CA LEU A 56 -16.59 9.34 -5.19
C LEU A 56 -16.97 8.53 -3.94
N GLY A 57 -16.22 8.65 -2.85
CA GLY A 57 -16.41 7.88 -1.61
C GLY A 57 -16.02 6.39 -1.70
N GLU A 58 -15.53 5.92 -2.83
CA GLU A 58 -15.26 4.50 -3.05
C GLU A 58 -13.75 4.24 -3.22
N LEU A 59 -13.08 4.93 -4.15
CA LEU A 59 -11.69 4.65 -4.51
C LEU A 59 -10.70 5.50 -3.71
N ALA A 60 -9.76 4.86 -3.02
CA ALA A 60 -8.60 5.57 -2.48
C ALA A 60 -7.72 6.23 -3.58
N PRO A 61 -7.45 5.59 -4.74
CA PRO A 61 -6.67 6.21 -5.80
C PRO A 61 -7.48 7.14 -6.70
N CYS A 62 -6.93 8.32 -7.00
CA CYS A 62 -7.48 9.27 -7.99
C CYS A 62 -7.00 8.99 -9.42
N ARG A 63 -6.01 8.09 -9.58
CA ARG A 63 -5.50 7.64 -10.88
C ARG A 63 -5.23 6.15 -10.87
N ALA A 64 -5.74 5.42 -11.86
CA ALA A 64 -5.50 3.99 -12.03
C ALA A 64 -5.84 3.51 -13.44
N PHE A 65 -5.22 2.41 -13.87
CA PHE A 65 -5.68 1.62 -15.00
C PHE A 65 -7.00 0.90 -14.67
N GLY A 66 -7.70 0.39 -15.69
CA GLY A 66 -8.97 -0.32 -15.50
C GLY A 66 -10.06 0.57 -14.89
N ASN A 67 -10.83 0.02 -13.93
CA ASN A 67 -11.87 0.75 -13.18
C ASN A 67 -12.83 1.53 -14.08
N VAL A 68 -13.33 0.87 -15.12
CA VAL A 68 -14.15 1.48 -16.19
C VAL A 68 -15.42 2.14 -15.67
N ARG A 69 -15.93 1.69 -14.51
CA ARG A 69 -17.06 2.26 -13.76
C ARG A 69 -16.90 3.74 -13.41
N TYR A 70 -15.68 4.24 -13.40
CA TYR A 70 -15.33 5.63 -13.08
C TYR A 70 -14.92 6.43 -14.32
N LYS A 71 -15.05 5.83 -15.51
CA LYS A 71 -14.49 6.36 -16.76
C LYS A 71 -15.50 6.42 -17.88
N TRP A 72 -16.29 5.37 -18.04
CA TRP A 72 -17.16 5.23 -19.20
C TRP A 72 -18.38 6.15 -19.09
N PRO A 73 -18.91 6.62 -20.24
CA PRO A 73 -20.21 7.27 -20.29
C PRO A 73 -21.30 6.41 -19.67
N VAL A 74 -22.37 7.06 -19.18
CA VAL A 74 -23.51 6.42 -18.52
C VAL A 74 -24.11 5.34 -19.39
N GLU A 75 -24.31 5.63 -20.67
CA GLU A 75 -24.97 4.75 -21.64
C GLU A 75 -24.23 3.42 -21.77
N ARG A 76 -22.90 3.47 -21.84
CA ARG A 76 -22.05 2.30 -21.96
C ARG A 76 -22.01 1.46 -20.68
N SER A 77 -22.04 2.11 -19.52
CA SER A 77 -22.12 1.41 -18.23
C SER A 77 -23.48 0.72 -18.03
N LEU A 78 -24.57 1.36 -18.47
CA LEU A 78 -25.91 0.76 -18.47
C LEU A 78 -26.02 -0.40 -19.47
N GLU A 79 -25.43 -0.28 -20.66
CA GLU A 79 -25.37 -1.38 -21.63
C GLU A 79 -24.63 -2.60 -21.04
N LEU A 80 -23.47 -2.40 -20.42
CA LEU A 80 -22.74 -3.47 -19.75
C LEU A 80 -23.59 -4.12 -18.64
N SER A 81 -24.28 -3.31 -17.84
CA SER A 81 -25.17 -3.81 -16.77
C SER A 81 -26.27 -4.72 -17.32
N ARG A 82 -26.88 -4.35 -18.45
CA ARG A 82 -27.91 -5.17 -19.12
C ARG A 82 -27.34 -6.49 -19.62
N VAL A 83 -26.21 -6.45 -20.33
CA VAL A 83 -25.57 -7.67 -20.87
C VAL A 83 -25.17 -8.62 -19.75
N LEU A 84 -24.54 -8.11 -18.68
CA LEU A 84 -24.17 -8.92 -17.53
C LEU A 84 -25.40 -9.47 -16.80
N GLY A 85 -26.46 -8.66 -16.63
CA GLY A 85 -27.72 -9.11 -16.02
C GLY A 85 -28.37 -10.27 -16.79
N GLN A 86 -28.36 -10.23 -18.12
CA GLN A 86 -28.85 -11.31 -18.98
C GLN A 86 -28.00 -12.59 -18.86
N LEU A 87 -26.68 -12.45 -18.73
CA LEU A 87 -25.76 -13.58 -18.52
C LEU A 87 -25.90 -14.21 -17.12
N SER A 88 -26.21 -13.41 -16.09
CA SER A 88 -26.43 -13.90 -14.73
C SER A 88 -27.78 -14.59 -14.55
N SER A 89 -28.81 -14.15 -15.27
CA SER A 89 -30.16 -14.75 -15.21
C SER A 89 -30.29 -16.06 -16.01
N SER A 90 -29.37 -16.35 -16.93
CA SER A 90 -29.35 -17.59 -17.72
C SER A 90 -28.62 -18.77 -17.05
N LYS A 91 -28.11 -18.62 -15.81
CA LYS A 91 -27.23 -19.62 -15.17
C LYS A 91 -27.63 -20.11 -13.76
N LEU A 92 -28.83 -19.83 -13.24
CA LEU A 92 -29.19 -20.21 -11.86
C LEU A 92 -30.55 -20.93 -11.73
N ASP A 93 -30.53 -22.26 -11.96
CA ASP A 93 -31.46 -23.22 -11.34
C ASP A 93 -30.90 -23.65 -9.97
N GLY A 94 -30.81 -22.71 -9.01
CA GLY A 94 -30.27 -22.96 -7.67
C GLY A 94 -31.17 -22.33 -6.59
N PRO A 95 -31.69 -23.09 -5.61
CA PRO A 95 -32.74 -22.62 -4.72
C PRO A 95 -32.14 -21.92 -3.48
N HIS A 96 -31.41 -20.80 -3.63
CA HIS A 96 -31.13 -19.90 -2.50
C HIS A 96 -30.44 -18.58 -2.91
N MET A 97 -31.11 -17.76 -3.73
CA MET A 97 -30.81 -16.33 -3.75
C MET A 97 -32.11 -15.54 -3.74
N THR A 98 -32.33 -14.81 -2.65
CA THR A 98 -33.38 -13.80 -2.53
C THR A 98 -33.15 -12.73 -3.60
N TYR A 99 -33.89 -12.83 -4.70
CA TYR A 99 -34.07 -11.75 -5.66
C TYR A 99 -34.58 -10.51 -4.90
N SER A 100 -33.81 -9.43 -4.89
CA SER A 100 -34.38 -8.12 -4.60
C SER A 100 -35.24 -7.72 -5.81
N PRO A 101 -36.54 -7.47 -5.66
CA PRO A 101 -37.46 -7.20 -6.78
C PRO A 101 -37.30 -5.80 -7.40
N SER A 102 -36.33 -5.01 -6.95
CA SER A 102 -35.97 -3.72 -7.53
C SER A 102 -34.69 -3.87 -8.37
N GLY A 103 -34.84 -4.26 -9.64
CA GLY A 103 -33.80 -4.33 -10.70
C GLY A 103 -32.42 -3.78 -10.34
N SER A 104 -31.68 -4.51 -9.51
CA SER A 104 -30.41 -4.04 -8.98
C SER A 104 -29.40 -4.06 -10.12
N ASP A 105 -28.99 -2.89 -10.60
CA ASP A 105 -27.90 -2.76 -11.55
C ASP A 105 -26.74 -3.61 -11.06
N VAL A 106 -26.38 -4.63 -11.84
CA VAL A 106 -25.21 -5.51 -11.58
C VAL A 106 -23.92 -4.68 -11.52
N PHE A 107 -23.99 -3.43 -11.98
CA PHE A 107 -22.90 -2.47 -12.02
C PHE A 107 -23.43 -1.06 -11.64
N PRO A 108 -23.77 -0.82 -10.35
CA PRO A 108 -24.44 0.42 -9.93
C PRO A 108 -23.53 1.62 -10.22
N LEU A 109 -24.02 2.73 -10.77
CA LEU A 109 -23.15 3.89 -10.99
C LEU A 109 -22.69 4.52 -9.65
N PRO A 110 -21.43 4.98 -9.53
CA PRO A 110 -20.99 5.76 -8.38
C PRO A 110 -21.82 7.04 -8.22
N HIS A 111 -21.68 7.74 -7.09
CA HIS A 111 -22.37 9.01 -6.88
C HIS A 111 -21.39 10.11 -6.42
N PRO A 112 -21.45 11.33 -6.98
CA PRO A 112 -22.20 11.71 -8.19
C PRO A 112 -21.62 11.06 -9.46
N TYR A 113 -22.43 11.00 -10.53
CA TYR A 113 -21.99 10.54 -11.85
C TYR A 113 -22.54 11.43 -12.96
N THR A 114 -22.18 12.71 -12.90
CA THR A 114 -22.67 13.79 -13.78
C THR A 114 -21.73 14.10 -14.94
N SER A 115 -20.41 13.92 -14.78
CA SER A 115 -19.40 14.21 -15.81
C SER A 115 -18.27 13.18 -15.84
N PRO A 116 -18.55 11.89 -16.08
CA PRO A 116 -17.47 10.94 -16.35
C PRO A 116 -16.61 11.40 -17.55
N PRO A 117 -15.29 11.13 -17.55
CA PRO A 117 -14.55 10.27 -16.63
C PRO A 117 -14.07 10.98 -15.35
N TYR A 118 -14.25 10.33 -14.19
CA TYR A 118 -13.73 10.79 -12.89
C TYR A 118 -12.33 10.24 -12.56
N LEU A 119 -11.91 9.16 -13.22
CA LEU A 119 -10.65 8.47 -12.99
C LEU A 119 -9.79 8.50 -14.24
N THR A 120 -8.51 8.86 -14.11
CA THR A 120 -7.56 8.82 -15.23
C THR A 120 -6.49 7.76 -15.05
N ALA A 121 -5.96 7.23 -16.15
CA ALA A 121 -4.75 6.39 -16.15
C ALA A 121 -3.49 7.22 -16.49
N LYS A 122 -3.64 8.52 -16.76
CA LYS A 122 -2.52 9.40 -17.12
C LYS A 122 -1.55 9.54 -15.92
N PRO A 123 -0.26 9.19 -16.08
CA PRO A 123 0.70 9.31 -15.00
C PRO A 123 1.02 10.79 -14.71
N ASP A 124 1.54 11.04 -13.51
CA ASP A 124 2.34 12.23 -13.23
C ASP A 124 3.81 11.87 -13.44
N VAL A 125 4.57 12.75 -14.11
CA VAL A 125 5.93 12.46 -14.57
C VAL A 125 6.89 13.45 -13.93
N THR A 126 7.84 12.91 -13.19
CA THR A 126 8.96 13.63 -12.57
C THR A 126 10.27 13.13 -13.17
N CYS A 127 11.18 14.06 -13.46
CA CYS A 127 12.49 13.78 -14.04
C CYS A 127 13.56 14.13 -13.01
N PHE A 128 14.57 13.25 -12.89
CA PHE A 128 15.71 13.45 -12.01
C PHE A 128 16.97 13.15 -12.81
N GLU A 129 17.97 14.01 -12.68
CA GLU A 129 19.31 13.73 -13.16
C GLU A 129 20.03 12.86 -12.12
N ILE A 130 20.51 11.70 -12.56
CA ILE A 130 21.20 10.76 -11.66
C ILE A 130 22.66 11.19 -11.57
N THR A 131 23.15 11.34 -10.34
CA THR A 131 24.54 11.67 -10.02
C THR A 131 25.23 10.47 -9.35
N PRO A 132 26.57 10.40 -9.34
CA PRO A 132 27.30 9.35 -8.62
C PRO A 132 27.01 9.28 -7.10
N ALA A 133 26.41 10.34 -6.53
CA ALA A 133 26.00 10.37 -5.12
C ALA A 133 24.67 9.62 -4.85
N ASP A 134 23.91 9.31 -5.89
CA ASP A 134 22.62 8.63 -5.77
C ASP A 134 22.83 7.12 -5.73
N ARG A 135 22.48 6.49 -4.60
CA ARG A 135 22.81 5.09 -4.35
C ARG A 135 21.69 4.14 -4.74
N TYR A 136 20.48 4.46 -4.31
CA TYR A 136 19.34 3.57 -4.45
C TYR A 136 18.10 4.31 -4.94
N LEU A 137 17.31 3.62 -5.76
CA LEU A 137 15.92 3.94 -6.03
C LEU A 137 15.03 2.83 -5.47
N VAL A 138 14.14 3.19 -4.55
CA VAL A 138 13.19 2.24 -3.93
C VAL A 138 11.81 2.46 -4.52
N LEU A 139 11.27 1.42 -5.16
CA LEU A 139 9.91 1.36 -5.67
C LEU A 139 9.12 0.40 -4.81
N ALA A 140 8.03 0.86 -4.21
CA ALA A 140 7.16 -0.04 -3.44
C ALA A 140 5.69 0.38 -3.51
N THR A 141 4.80 -0.56 -3.18
CA THR A 141 3.38 -0.29 -2.95
C THR A 141 3.16 0.45 -1.62
N ASP A 142 1.98 1.06 -1.46
CA ASP A 142 1.48 1.67 -0.22
C ASP A 142 1.55 0.71 0.98
N GLY A 143 1.37 -0.60 0.78
CA GLY A 143 1.58 -1.59 1.85
C GLY A 143 2.94 -1.49 2.57
N LEU A 144 4.00 -1.00 1.91
CA LEU A 144 5.27 -0.67 2.58
C LEU A 144 5.23 0.72 3.24
N TRP A 145 4.83 1.73 2.47
CA TRP A 145 4.94 3.14 2.85
C TRP A 145 3.97 3.57 3.95
N ASP A 146 2.85 2.86 4.10
CA ASP A 146 1.91 3.07 5.21
C ASP A 146 2.47 2.56 6.55
N MET A 147 3.47 1.67 6.49
CA MET A 147 4.06 1.02 7.66
C MET A 147 5.41 1.61 8.05
N LEU A 148 6.19 2.10 7.08
CA LEU A 148 7.55 2.60 7.30
C LEU A 148 7.64 4.10 7.01
N SER A 149 8.25 4.82 7.95
CA SER A 149 8.65 6.21 7.71
C SER A 149 9.83 6.27 6.73
N LEU A 150 10.08 7.47 6.17
CA LEU A 150 11.29 7.71 5.38
C LEU A 150 12.55 7.46 6.21
N GLY A 151 12.55 7.84 7.50
CA GLY A 151 13.67 7.60 8.40
C GLY A 151 13.92 6.12 8.67
N ASP A 152 12.86 5.32 8.87
CA ASP A 152 13.00 3.86 8.98
C ASP A 152 13.61 3.25 7.71
N THR A 153 13.13 3.72 6.56
CA THR A 153 13.60 3.25 5.25
C THR A 153 15.07 3.63 5.07
N THR A 154 15.45 4.87 5.33
CA THR A 154 16.86 5.34 5.33
C THR A 154 17.74 4.47 6.22
N THR A 155 17.32 4.24 7.47
CA THR A 155 18.10 3.44 8.43
C THR A 155 18.33 2.02 7.92
N VAL A 156 17.29 1.40 7.32
CA VAL A 156 17.45 0.10 6.68
C VAL A 156 18.39 0.21 5.48
N MET A 157 18.23 1.19 4.60
CA MET A 157 19.10 1.34 3.44
C MET A 157 20.57 1.61 3.81
N GLU A 158 20.85 2.31 4.89
CA GLU A 158 22.22 2.53 5.40
C GLU A 158 22.84 1.26 5.99
N ALA A 159 22.03 0.41 6.65
CA ALA A 159 22.50 -0.85 7.18
C ALA A 159 22.96 -1.85 6.08
N GLU A 160 22.68 -1.56 4.80
CA GLU A 160 23.23 -2.25 3.62
C GLU A 160 24.77 -2.26 3.59
N LEU A 161 25.42 -1.28 4.23
CA LEU A 161 26.88 -1.26 4.32
C LEU A 161 27.45 -2.43 5.14
N ARG A 162 26.64 -3.19 5.90
CA ARG A 162 27.14 -4.14 6.91
C ARG A 162 26.49 -5.55 6.93
N LYS A 163 25.54 -5.90 6.03
CA LYS A 163 24.80 -7.18 6.13
C LYS A 163 24.69 -7.94 4.78
N PRO A 164 24.63 -9.29 4.80
CA PRO A 164 24.60 -10.13 3.59
C PRO A 164 23.22 -10.28 2.92
N THR A 165 22.16 -9.71 3.49
CA THR A 165 20.79 -9.85 2.98
C THR A 165 20.40 -8.68 2.07
N ALA A 166 19.75 -8.97 0.95
CA ALA A 166 19.33 -7.96 -0.02
C ALA A 166 18.47 -6.84 0.61
N PRO A 167 18.63 -5.57 0.19
CA PRO A 167 17.95 -4.44 0.83
C PRO A 167 16.43 -4.54 0.79
N ALA A 168 15.87 -5.05 -0.32
CA ALA A 168 14.43 -5.30 -0.44
C ALA A 168 13.91 -6.25 0.65
N THR A 169 14.63 -7.34 0.93
CA THR A 169 14.28 -8.30 2.00
C THR A 169 14.35 -7.65 3.37
N ARG A 170 15.34 -6.78 3.60
CA ARG A 170 15.51 -6.07 4.87
C ARG A 170 14.38 -5.05 5.09
N LEU A 171 13.93 -4.36 4.04
CA LEU A 171 12.76 -3.47 4.10
C LEU A 171 11.47 -4.24 4.40
N LEU A 172 11.23 -5.36 3.70
CA LEU A 172 10.11 -6.25 3.99
C LEU A 172 10.13 -6.74 5.44
N TRP A 173 11.31 -7.16 5.92
CA TRP A 173 11.48 -7.61 7.30
C TRP A 173 11.17 -6.51 8.31
N LYS A 174 11.69 -5.30 8.10
CA LYS A 174 11.41 -4.13 8.93
C LYS A 174 9.92 -3.82 8.96
N CYS A 175 9.24 -3.86 7.81
CA CYS A 175 7.80 -3.65 7.70
C CYS A 175 7.00 -4.68 8.53
N LEU A 176 7.37 -5.96 8.46
CA LEU A 176 6.70 -7.04 9.19
C LEU A 176 6.98 -7.04 10.69
N THR A 177 8.06 -6.40 11.14
CA THR A 177 8.48 -6.37 12.55
C THR A 177 8.05 -5.08 13.28
N CYS A 178 7.81 -4.00 12.53
CA CYS A 178 7.30 -2.70 13.00
C CYS A 178 5.77 -2.64 13.18
N VAL A 179 5.11 -3.78 13.38
CA VAL A 179 3.67 -3.85 13.63
C VAL A 179 3.29 -2.96 14.83
N PRO A 180 2.37 -1.98 14.67
CA PRO A 180 1.96 -1.11 15.75
C PRO A 180 1.46 -1.89 16.98
N PRO A 181 1.74 -1.45 18.22
CA PRO A 181 1.35 -2.20 19.42
C PRO A 181 -0.15 -2.51 19.52
N ALA A 182 -1.01 -1.61 19.02
CA ALA A 182 -2.45 -1.85 18.94
C ALA A 182 -2.80 -3.04 18.04
N MET A 183 -2.14 -3.12 16.88
CA MET A 183 -2.28 -4.21 15.94
C MET A 183 -1.70 -5.53 16.50
N ALA A 184 -0.55 -5.46 17.16
CA ALA A 184 0.09 -6.60 17.79
C ALA A 184 -0.78 -7.24 18.90
N ARG A 185 -1.50 -6.42 19.67
CA ARG A 185 -2.48 -6.89 20.67
C ARG A 185 -3.66 -7.61 20.00
N ALA A 186 -4.23 -7.02 18.95
CA ALA A 186 -5.35 -7.59 18.21
C ALA A 186 -4.98 -8.94 17.54
N ILE A 187 -3.79 -9.03 16.93
CA ILE A 187 -3.26 -10.27 16.35
C ILE A 187 -3.05 -11.34 17.44
N SER A 188 -2.59 -10.93 18.62
CA SER A 188 -2.36 -11.86 19.74
C SER A 188 -3.67 -12.37 20.35
N SER A 189 -4.75 -11.59 20.33
CA SER A 189 -6.09 -12.04 20.75
C SER A 189 -6.82 -12.88 19.71
N ALA A 190 -6.50 -12.71 18.42
CA ALA A 190 -7.12 -13.44 17.30
C ALA A 190 -6.47 -14.81 17.03
N SER A 191 -5.30 -15.08 17.60
CA SER A 191 -4.63 -16.38 17.49
C SER A 191 -5.25 -17.39 18.46
N PRO A 192 -5.50 -18.65 18.07
CA PRO A 192 -5.89 -19.71 18.99
C PRO A 192 -4.86 -19.83 20.12
N LYS A 193 -5.31 -19.87 21.38
CA LYS A 193 -4.39 -20.12 22.51
C LYS A 193 -3.78 -21.51 22.35
N PRO A 194 -2.44 -21.66 22.33
CA PRO A 194 -1.84 -22.98 22.46
C PRO A 194 -2.18 -23.55 23.85
N GLU A 195 -2.62 -24.80 23.90
CA GLU A 195 -2.81 -25.54 25.14
C GLU A 195 -1.48 -25.64 25.90
N ASN A 196 -1.53 -25.22 27.17
CA ASN A 196 -0.58 -25.47 28.26
C ASN A 196 0.83 -25.96 27.86
N THR A 197 1.73 -25.01 27.62
CA THR A 197 3.17 -25.25 27.85
C THR A 197 3.60 -24.45 29.07
N ARG A 198 3.91 -25.17 30.16
CA ARG A 198 4.36 -24.63 31.45
C ARG A 198 5.59 -23.74 31.23
N ARG A 199 5.48 -22.45 31.54
CA ARG A 199 6.61 -21.51 31.56
C ARG A 199 7.50 -21.82 32.77
N GLY A 200 8.65 -22.46 32.53
CA GLY A 200 9.76 -22.46 33.46
C GLY A 200 10.35 -21.06 33.59
N SER A 201 10.49 -20.58 34.81
CA SER A 201 10.94 -19.24 35.17
C SER A 201 12.44 -19.19 35.36
N HIS A 202 13.27 -19.19 34.30
CA HIS A 202 14.74 -19.14 34.47
C HIS A 202 15.43 -18.05 33.64
N SER A 203 16.28 -17.30 34.36
CA SER A 203 17.46 -16.53 33.92
C SER A 203 17.26 -15.23 33.12
N ARG A 204 17.29 -14.10 33.83
CA ARG A 204 17.52 -12.74 33.28
C ARG A 204 19.01 -12.55 33.01
N SER A 205 19.50 -12.90 31.81
CA SER A 205 20.83 -12.47 31.36
C SER A 205 21.04 -12.51 29.82
N SER A 206 19.99 -12.39 29.02
CA SER A 206 20.10 -12.12 27.58
C SER A 206 19.72 -10.66 27.35
N SER A 207 20.62 -9.89 26.75
CA SER A 207 20.48 -8.44 26.55
C SER A 207 19.07 -8.03 26.07
N ASP A 208 18.50 -6.94 26.59
CA ASP A 208 17.15 -6.44 26.23
C ASP A 208 16.92 -6.32 24.71
N PHE A 209 18.01 -6.21 23.94
CA PHE A 209 18.03 -6.22 22.49
C PHE A 209 17.57 -7.56 21.88
N GLU A 210 18.07 -8.70 22.38
CA GLU A 210 17.68 -10.04 21.90
C GLU A 210 16.20 -10.35 22.20
N GLU A 211 15.70 -9.89 23.36
CA GLU A 211 14.29 -10.06 23.70
C GLU A 211 13.38 -9.20 22.80
N THR A 212 13.84 -8.00 22.44
CA THR A 212 13.10 -7.11 21.53
C THR A 212 12.99 -7.71 20.13
N ASP A 213 14.08 -8.25 19.60
CA ASP A 213 14.12 -8.92 18.30
C ASP A 213 13.27 -10.19 18.28
N LYS A 214 13.29 -11.00 19.35
CA LYS A 214 12.43 -12.19 19.46
C LYS A 214 10.95 -11.82 19.44
N ARG A 215 10.55 -10.79 20.19
CA ARG A 215 9.16 -10.30 20.18
C ARG A 215 8.76 -9.76 18.82
N ALA A 216 9.68 -9.12 18.09
CA ALA A 216 9.46 -8.62 16.74
C ALA A 216 9.25 -9.76 15.74
N PHE A 217 10.08 -10.80 15.82
CA PHE A 217 9.94 -12.03 15.05
C PHE A 217 8.59 -12.71 15.30
N ASP A 218 8.19 -12.88 16.57
CA ASP A 218 6.92 -13.52 16.94
C ASP A 218 5.71 -12.76 16.37
N ARG A 219 5.77 -11.41 16.33
CA ARG A 219 4.72 -10.59 15.71
C ARG A 219 4.65 -10.81 14.21
N ALA A 220 5.78 -10.77 13.52
CA ALA A 220 5.86 -11.01 12.08
C ALA A 220 5.31 -12.40 11.73
N PHE A 221 5.72 -13.44 12.47
CA PHE A 221 5.25 -14.81 12.26
C PHE A 221 3.72 -14.92 12.39
N LYS A 222 3.13 -14.35 13.45
CA LYS A 222 1.68 -14.35 13.62
C LYS A 222 0.96 -13.61 12.49
N LEU A 223 1.49 -12.47 12.06
CA LEU A 223 0.90 -11.66 11.00
C LEU A 223 0.92 -12.38 9.65
N LEU A 224 1.98 -13.15 9.38
CA LEU A 224 2.09 -14.02 8.20
C LEU A 224 1.20 -15.27 8.29
N SER A 225 0.86 -15.73 9.49
CA SER A 225 0.03 -16.93 9.72
C SER A 225 -1.47 -16.64 9.67
N LEU A 226 -1.89 -15.39 9.48
CA LEU A 226 -3.31 -15.02 9.40
C LEU A 226 -3.96 -15.61 8.14
N PRO A 227 -5.20 -16.13 8.23
CA PRO A 227 -5.90 -16.66 7.06
C PRO A 227 -6.28 -15.56 6.06
N PRO A 228 -6.55 -15.93 4.79
CA PRO A 228 -7.12 -15.02 3.81
C PRO A 228 -8.39 -14.34 4.34
N GLY A 229 -8.57 -13.06 4.04
CA GLY A 229 -9.65 -12.22 4.59
C GLY A 229 -9.24 -11.50 5.87
N LEU A 230 -8.77 -12.22 6.90
CA LEU A 230 -8.29 -11.59 8.14
C LEU A 230 -6.96 -10.86 7.92
N ALA A 231 -6.07 -11.42 7.10
CA ALA A 231 -4.79 -10.80 6.77
C ALA A 231 -4.95 -9.37 6.22
N ARG A 232 -5.95 -9.14 5.34
CA ARG A 232 -6.23 -7.82 4.74
C ARG A 232 -6.70 -6.76 5.74
N TYR A 233 -7.20 -7.16 6.91
CA TYR A 233 -7.54 -6.23 7.98
C TYR A 233 -6.29 -5.67 8.68
N TYR A 234 -5.20 -6.44 8.67
CA TYR A 234 -3.98 -6.13 9.41
C TYR A 234 -2.84 -5.64 8.51
N ARG A 235 -2.82 -6.04 7.24
CA ARG A 235 -1.83 -5.57 6.27
C ARG A 235 -2.38 -5.57 4.85
N ASP A 236 -1.81 -4.71 4.02
CA ASP A 236 -2.02 -4.77 2.58
C ASP A 236 -0.98 -5.68 1.88
N ASP A 237 -1.14 -5.86 0.58
CA ASP A 237 -0.16 -6.52 -0.27
C ASP A 237 1.10 -5.63 -0.39
N ILE A 238 2.26 -6.19 -0.03
CA ILE A 238 3.53 -5.46 0.00
C ILE A 238 4.40 -5.96 -1.15
N THR A 239 4.75 -5.06 -2.07
CA THR A 239 5.72 -5.31 -3.14
C THR A 239 6.82 -4.27 -3.05
N VAL A 240 8.08 -4.70 -3.09
CA VAL A 240 9.26 -3.83 -3.00
C VAL A 240 10.27 -4.22 -4.07
N MET A 241 10.81 -3.22 -4.75
CA MET A 241 11.94 -3.32 -5.67
C MET A 241 12.97 -2.26 -5.27
N VAL A 242 14.22 -2.68 -5.15
CA VAL A 242 15.35 -1.78 -4.86
C VAL A 242 16.31 -1.86 -6.03
N LEU A 243 16.58 -0.72 -6.65
CA LEU A 243 17.57 -0.57 -7.71
C LEU A 243 18.82 0.07 -7.10
N GLU A 244 19.95 -0.61 -7.17
CA GLU A 244 21.27 -0.01 -6.90
C GLU A 244 21.79 0.60 -8.20
N LEU A 245 22.09 1.91 -8.18
CA LEU A 245 22.35 2.68 -9.40
C LEU A 245 23.81 2.57 -9.87
N PHE A 246 24.76 2.41 -8.95
CA PHE A 246 26.18 2.31 -9.24
C PHE A 246 26.82 1.18 -8.45
N ASN A 247 27.68 0.40 -9.11
CA ASN A 247 28.49 -0.61 -8.44
C ASN A 247 29.47 0.06 -7.47
N ARG A 248 29.77 -0.60 -6.35
CA ARG A 248 30.90 -0.23 -5.50
C ARG A 248 32.18 -0.40 -6.33
N THR A 249 32.88 0.70 -6.64
CA THR A 249 34.30 0.59 -6.99
C THR A 249 35.03 0.11 -5.74
N GLU A 250 35.83 -0.95 -5.87
CA GLU A 250 36.58 -1.60 -4.78
C GLU A 250 37.49 -0.62 -4.01
N ASP A 251 37.80 0.54 -4.60
CA ASP A 251 38.69 1.56 -4.04
C ASP A 251 38.07 2.46 -2.95
N GLN A 252 36.76 2.38 -2.68
CA GLN A 252 36.12 3.20 -1.61
C GLN A 252 36.01 2.49 -0.25
N VAL A 253 36.66 1.34 -0.08
CA VAL A 253 36.70 0.59 1.19
C VAL A 253 37.98 0.91 1.99
N LEU A 254 38.92 1.69 1.42
CA LEU A 254 40.26 1.91 1.99
C LEU A 254 40.64 3.36 2.33
N GLU A 255 39.67 4.26 2.54
CA GLU A 255 39.93 5.57 3.18
C GLU A 255 39.02 5.82 4.39
#